data_AF-A0A843LCA4-F1
#
_entry.id   AF-A0A843LCA4-F1
#
_cell.length_a   1.000
_cell.length_b   1.000
_cell.length_c   1.000
_cell.angle_alpha   90.00
_cell.angle_beta   90.00
_cell.angle_gamma   90.00
#
_symmetry.space_group_name_H-M   'P 1'
#
loop_
_entity.id
_entity.type
_entity.pdbx_description
1 polymer ?
#
loop_
_entity_poly.entity_id
_entity_poly.type
_entity_poly.pdbx_seq_one_letter_code
_entity_poly.pdbx_strand_id
1 'polypeptide(L)'
;MVDLKKHGPTIALLFTMLVMLSYGIEWVRVTVGQGMNVLLGPFIDPNGLGVPFFVMILILSGITGLYSSLVQKYTIDYEKMQETQAKMRVFQKEFREAQLSGDEKRIKKLQGKQERMMQDQLDMSRQQFTPMAIILVLSVPIFFWLLLRLPAVGTPTTIASGIVMPFIGAVTLSDIAFWIVPAWILWYMLCSLTISQVIRKSLNIGGL
;
A
#
# COMPACT_ATOMS: atom_id res chain seq x y z
N MET A 1 -3.80 24.47 -20.20
CA MET A 1 -2.89 23.47 -19.58
C MET A 1 -3.40 23.23 -18.18
N VAL A 2 -3.93 22.03 -17.90
CA VAL A 2 -4.49 21.69 -16.58
C VAL A 2 -3.32 21.61 -15.61
N ASP A 3 -3.37 22.37 -14.52
CA ASP A 3 -2.31 22.38 -13.51
C ASP A 3 -2.42 21.11 -12.66
N LEU A 4 -1.70 20.05 -13.08
CA LEU A 4 -1.73 18.73 -12.45
C LEU A 4 -1.36 18.77 -10.96
N LYS A 5 -0.65 19.81 -10.49
CA LYS A 5 -0.24 19.95 -9.08
C LYS A 5 -1.41 20.28 -8.16
N LYS A 6 -2.42 21.01 -8.64
CA LYS A 6 -3.58 21.45 -7.83
C LYS A 6 -4.67 20.37 -7.74
N HIS A 7 -4.73 19.47 -8.72
CA HIS A 7 -5.72 18.38 -8.80
C HIS A 7 -5.18 16.98 -8.44
N GLY A 8 -3.92 16.86 -8.03
CA GLY A 8 -3.29 15.61 -7.63
C GLY A 8 -4.14 14.72 -6.71
N PRO A 9 -4.77 15.24 -5.64
CA PRO A 9 -5.59 14.44 -4.72
C PRO A 9 -6.88 13.92 -5.35
N THR A 10 -7.56 14.75 -6.15
CA THR A 10 -8.77 14.33 -6.88
C THR A 10 -8.44 13.31 -7.97
N ILE A 11 -7.30 13.45 -8.64
CA ILE A 11 -6.81 12.48 -9.62
C ILE A 11 -6.46 11.16 -8.93
N ALA A 12 -5.75 11.21 -7.80
CA ALA A 12 -5.41 10.03 -7.00
C ALA A 12 -6.66 9.30 -6.48
N LEU A 13 -7.67 10.04 -6.03
CA LEU A 13 -8.93 9.48 -5.55
C LEU A 13 -9.74 8.85 -6.69
N LEU A 14 -9.92 9.56 -7.81
CA LEU A 14 -10.56 9.01 -9.01
C LEU A 14 -9.83 7.78 -9.54
N PHE A 15 -8.49 7.83 -9.55
CA PHE A 15 -7.67 6.70 -9.95
C PHE A 15 -7.84 5.50 -9.02
N THR A 16 -7.83 5.72 -7.70
CA THR A 16 -8.06 4.67 -6.71
C THR A 16 -9.45 4.05 -6.87
N MET A 17 -10.48 4.86 -7.14
CA MET A 17 -11.83 4.37 -7.43
C MET A 17 -11.86 3.56 -8.73
N LEU A 18 -11.20 4.02 -9.80
CA LEU A 18 -11.11 3.28 -11.07
C LEU A 18 -10.40 1.94 -10.88
N VAL A 19 -9.34 1.90 -10.08
CA VAL A 19 -8.67 0.65 -9.74
C VAL A 19 -9.59 -0.27 -8.97
N MET A 20 -10.31 0.21 -7.95
CA MET A 20 -11.29 -0.62 -7.24
C MET A 20 -12.34 -1.21 -8.19
N LEU A 21 -12.85 -0.42 -9.13
CA LEU A 21 -13.77 -0.91 -10.16
C LEU A 21 -13.12 -1.96 -11.07
N SER A 22 -11.85 -1.79 -11.41
CA SER A 22 -11.13 -2.75 -12.26
C SER A 22 -10.99 -4.14 -11.65
N TYR A 23 -10.97 -4.28 -10.31
CA TYR A 23 -11.00 -5.59 -9.64
C TYR A 23 -12.31 -6.34 -9.87
N GLY A 24 -13.42 -5.62 -10.03
CA GLY A 24 -14.74 -6.20 -10.30
C GLY A 24 -14.94 -6.59 -11.77
N ILE A 25 -14.07 -6.15 -12.67
CA ILE A 25 -14.21 -6.35 -14.11
C ILE A 25 -13.23 -7.43 -14.57
N GLU A 26 -13.76 -8.61 -14.88
CA GLU A 26 -12.94 -9.77 -15.23
C GLU A 26 -12.04 -9.54 -16.46
N TRP A 27 -12.57 -8.91 -17.52
CA TRP A 27 -11.79 -8.70 -18.75
C TRP A 27 -10.57 -7.81 -18.52
N VAL A 28 -10.67 -6.79 -17.66
CA VAL A 28 -9.55 -5.90 -17.34
C VAL A 28 -8.49 -6.69 -16.58
N ARG A 29 -8.90 -7.44 -15.55
CA ARG A 29 -8.01 -8.28 -14.75
C ARG A 29 -7.26 -9.29 -15.61
N VAL A 30 -7.97 -9.99 -16.49
CA VAL A 30 -7.37 -11.01 -17.37
C VAL A 30 -6.44 -10.38 -18.40
N THR A 31 -6.84 -9.28 -19.04
CA THR A 31 -6.02 -8.61 -20.08
C THR A 31 -4.71 -8.08 -19.49
N VAL A 32 -4.78 -7.36 -18.38
CA VAL A 32 -3.59 -6.83 -17.69
C VAL A 32 -2.73 -7.97 -17.15
N GLY A 33 -3.36 -9.00 -16.57
CA GLY A 33 -2.68 -10.20 -16.12
C GLY A 33 -1.94 -10.91 -17.25
N GLN A 34 -2.54 -11.05 -18.43
CA GLN A 34 -1.88 -11.66 -19.59
C GLN A 34 -0.69 -10.84 -20.08
N GLY A 35 -0.79 -9.51 -20.07
CA GLY A 35 0.35 -8.62 -20.38
C GLY A 35 1.52 -8.86 -19.43
N MET A 36 1.24 -8.92 -18.12
CA MET A 36 2.25 -9.25 -17.11
C MET A 36 2.77 -10.68 -17.21
N ASN A 37 1.98 -11.62 -17.76
CA ASN A 37 2.39 -13.01 -17.93
C ASN A 37 3.51 -13.17 -18.97
N VAL A 38 3.64 -12.26 -19.93
CA VAL A 38 4.79 -12.26 -20.87
C VAL A 38 6.10 -12.04 -20.11
N LEU A 39 6.08 -11.22 -19.06
CA LEU A 39 7.25 -10.90 -18.26
C LEU A 39 7.47 -11.91 -17.13
N LEU A 40 6.40 -12.24 -16.39
CA LEU A 40 6.49 -13.04 -15.15
C LEU A 40 6.24 -14.55 -15.38
N GLY A 41 5.57 -14.92 -16.47
CA GLY A 41 5.25 -16.32 -16.81
C GLY A 41 6.48 -17.24 -16.92
N PRO A 42 7.56 -16.83 -17.63
CA PRO A 42 8.78 -17.65 -17.75
C PRO A 42 9.45 -18.02 -16.42
N PHE A 43 9.14 -17.30 -15.34
CA PHE A 43 9.70 -17.62 -14.02
C PHE A 43 8.97 -18.77 -13.32
N ILE A 44 7.65 -18.91 -13.53
CA ILE A 44 6.85 -20.00 -12.93
C ILE A 44 6.79 -21.20 -13.87
N ASP A 45 6.71 -20.97 -15.17
CA ASP A 45 6.43 -22.04 -16.12
C ASP A 45 7.53 -23.11 -16.08
N PRO A 46 7.16 -24.41 -16.15
CA PRO A 46 8.13 -25.52 -16.06
C PRO A 46 9.21 -25.50 -17.15
N ASN A 47 8.92 -24.85 -18.28
CA ASN A 47 9.84 -24.69 -19.40
C ASN A 47 10.82 -23.51 -19.22
N GLY A 48 10.68 -22.74 -18.14
CA GLY A 48 11.57 -21.64 -17.77
C GLY A 48 12.31 -21.96 -16.46
N LEU A 49 12.13 -21.12 -15.44
CA LEU A 49 12.81 -21.30 -14.14
C LEU A 49 12.09 -22.26 -13.18
N GLY A 50 10.81 -22.59 -13.43
CA GLY A 50 10.06 -23.55 -12.62
C GLY A 50 9.93 -23.16 -11.14
N VAL A 51 9.94 -21.87 -10.83
CA VAL A 51 9.93 -21.39 -9.44
C VAL A 51 8.56 -21.68 -8.80
N PRO A 52 8.52 -22.29 -7.59
CA PRO A 52 7.29 -22.50 -6.86
C PRO A 52 6.49 -21.21 -6.65
N PHE A 53 5.15 -21.28 -6.73
CA PHE A 53 4.31 -20.08 -6.67
C PHE A 53 4.49 -19.29 -5.37
N PHE A 54 4.71 -19.96 -4.24
CA PHE A 54 4.96 -19.30 -2.96
C PHE A 54 6.30 -18.52 -2.92
N VAL A 55 7.33 -18.99 -3.64
CA VAL A 55 8.60 -18.27 -3.78
C VAL A 55 8.43 -17.05 -4.68
N MET A 56 7.65 -17.18 -5.74
CA MET A 56 7.30 -16.04 -6.59
C MET A 56 6.56 -14.96 -5.81
N ILE A 57 5.59 -15.33 -4.96
CA ILE A 57 4.91 -14.40 -4.05
C ILE A 57 5.94 -13.67 -3.18
N LEU A 58 6.90 -14.38 -2.59
CA LEU A 58 7.95 -13.78 -1.76
C LEU A 58 8.79 -12.75 -2.55
N ILE A 59 9.23 -13.10 -3.76
CA ILE A 59 10.02 -12.20 -4.62
C ILE A 59 9.21 -10.95 -4.97
N LEU A 60 7.95 -11.11 -5.38
CA LEU A 60 7.06 -10.00 -5.72
C LEU A 60 6.75 -9.12 -4.50
N SER A 61 6.52 -9.70 -3.33
CA SER A 61 6.39 -8.96 -2.06
C SER A 61 7.67 -8.20 -1.74
N GLY A 62 8.84 -8.80 -2.01
CA GLY A 62 10.17 -8.19 -1.93
C GLY A 62 10.26 -6.90 -2.74
N ILE A 63 10.07 -7.04 -4.05
CA ILE A 63 10.11 -5.93 -5.00
C ILE A 63 9.07 -4.87 -4.63
N THR A 64 7.86 -5.30 -4.28
CA THR A 64 6.76 -4.42 -3.87
C THR A 64 7.08 -3.60 -2.64
N GLY A 65 7.60 -4.23 -1.59
CA GLY A 65 8.06 -3.52 -0.40
C GLY A 65 9.20 -2.54 -0.70
N LEU A 66 10.10 -2.91 -1.61
CA LEU A 66 11.28 -2.11 -1.98
C LEU A 66 10.89 -0.84 -2.72
N TYR A 67 10.19 -0.96 -3.85
CA TYR A 67 9.75 0.24 -4.56
C TYR A 67 8.77 1.06 -3.71
N SER A 68 7.89 0.42 -2.92
CA SER A 68 6.93 1.14 -2.07
C SER A 68 7.65 2.00 -1.05
N SER A 69 8.70 1.46 -0.43
CA SER A 69 9.50 2.20 0.54
C SER A 69 10.30 3.30 -0.12
N LEU A 70 10.86 3.07 -1.31
CA LEU A 70 11.57 4.10 -2.07
C LEU A 70 10.64 5.25 -2.46
N VAL A 71 9.47 4.95 -3.02
CA VAL A 71 8.46 5.94 -3.38
C VAL A 71 8.05 6.76 -2.17
N GLN A 72 7.80 6.11 -1.02
CA GLN A 72 7.50 6.82 0.23
C GLN A 72 8.67 7.73 0.66
N LYS A 73 9.92 7.24 0.62
CA LYS A 73 11.12 8.02 0.98
C LYS A 73 11.24 9.31 0.19
N TYR A 74 11.07 9.22 -1.13
CA TYR A 74 11.32 10.34 -2.02
C TYR A 74 10.12 11.30 -2.13
N THR A 75 8.92 10.86 -1.75
CA THR A 75 7.71 11.68 -1.88
C THR A 75 7.31 12.36 -0.58
N ILE A 76 7.60 11.76 0.58
CA ILE A 76 7.18 12.28 1.88
C ILE A 76 8.32 13.06 2.52
N ASP A 77 8.05 14.33 2.85
CA ASP A 77 8.93 15.13 3.69
C ASP A 77 8.66 14.81 5.17
N TYR A 78 9.47 13.92 5.74
CA TYR A 78 9.33 13.46 7.11
C TYR A 78 9.66 14.55 8.14
N GLU A 79 10.57 15.47 7.83
CA GLU A 79 10.96 16.57 8.71
C GLU A 79 9.81 17.58 8.82
N LYS A 80 9.26 18.02 7.68
CA LYS A 80 8.09 18.89 7.65
C LYS A 80 6.87 18.25 8.31
N MET A 81 6.70 16.94 8.14
CA MET A 81 5.63 16.21 8.82
C MET A 81 5.78 16.25 10.35
N GLN A 82 6.98 16.01 10.87
CA GLN A 82 7.25 16.07 12.31
C GLN A 82 7.06 17.49 12.87
N GLU A 83 7.56 18.51 12.17
CA GLU A 83 7.39 19.92 12.56
C GLU A 83 5.90 20.32 12.59
N THR A 84 5.14 19.93 11.56
CA THR A 84 3.70 20.21 11.47
C THR A 84 2.93 19.50 12.59
N GLN A 85 3.28 18.25 12.89
CA GLN A 85 2.70 17.52 14.03
C GLN A 85 3.02 18.19 15.37
N ALA A 86 4.25 18.67 15.56
CA ALA A 86 4.64 19.38 16.77
C ALA A 86 3.84 20.70 16.94
N LYS A 87 3.75 21.51 15.87
CA LYS A 87 2.93 22.73 15.85
C LYS A 87 1.46 22.44 16.17
N MET A 88 0.90 21.39 15.57
CA MET A 88 -0.48 20.98 15.83
C MET A 88 -0.70 20.57 17.29
N ARG A 89 0.23 19.84 17.91
CA ARG A 89 0.15 19.47 19.34
C ARG A 89 0.17 20.69 20.25
N VAL A 90 1.03 21.68 19.97
CA VAL A 90 1.08 22.93 20.74
C VAL A 90 -0.23 23.71 20.56
N PHE A 91 -0.71 23.86 19.33
CA PHE A 91 -1.96 24.55 19.06
C PHE A 91 -3.16 23.91 19.75
N GLN A 92 -3.29 22.58 19.72
CA GLN A 92 -4.39 21.88 20.38
C GLN A 92 -4.40 22.13 21.89
N LYS A 93 -3.22 22.25 22.54
CA LYS A 93 -3.12 22.62 23.94
C LYS A 93 -3.57 24.07 24.17
N GLU A 94 -3.03 25.03 23.42
CA GLU A 94 -3.41 26.45 23.53
C GLU A 94 -4.91 26.66 23.27
N PHE A 95 -5.47 25.96 22.28
CA PHE A 95 -6.88 26.04 21.92
C PHE A 95 -7.77 25.48 23.03
N ARG A 96 -7.40 24.34 23.62
CA ARG A 96 -8.12 23.76 24.75
C ARG A 96 -8.07 24.67 25.97
N GLU A 97 -6.92 25.26 26.28
CA GLU A 97 -6.76 26.22 27.38
C GLU A 97 -7.60 27.49 27.16
N ALA A 98 -7.62 28.03 25.94
CA ALA A 98 -8.45 29.18 25.57
C ALA A 98 -9.96 28.86 25.69
N GLN A 99 -10.39 27.65 25.31
CA GLN A 99 -11.77 27.19 25.49
C GLN A 99 -12.15 27.06 26.96
N LEU A 100 -11.27 26.47 27.80
CA LEU A 100 -11.51 26.29 29.23
C LEU A 100 -11.53 27.62 30.00
N SER A 101 -10.73 28.60 29.57
CA SER A 101 -10.68 29.93 30.19
C SER A 101 -11.78 30.88 29.71
N GLY A 102 -12.57 30.50 28.70
CA GLY A 102 -13.67 31.33 28.16
C GLY A 102 -13.21 32.62 27.47
N ASP A 103 -11.93 32.72 27.09
CA ASP A 103 -11.38 33.93 26.46
C ASP A 103 -11.75 33.98 24.97
N GLU A 104 -12.92 34.57 24.67
CA GLU A 104 -13.44 34.71 23.30
C GLU A 104 -12.46 35.43 22.35
N LYS A 105 -11.66 36.38 22.86
CA LYS A 105 -10.67 37.09 22.03
C LYS A 105 -9.53 36.16 21.64
N ARG A 106 -9.02 35.35 22.58
CA ARG A 106 -8.02 34.30 22.27
C ARG A 106 -8.58 33.26 21.33
N ILE A 107 -9.81 32.78 21.54
CA ILE A 107 -10.46 31.78 20.67
C ILE A 107 -10.56 32.31 19.24
N LYS A 108 -11.04 33.55 19.04
CA LYS A 108 -11.16 34.15 17.70
C LYS A 108 -9.80 34.33 17.00
N LYS A 109 -8.75 34.68 17.76
CA LYS A 109 -7.38 34.75 17.24
C LYS A 109 -6.83 33.37 16.87
N LEU A 110 -7.14 32.34 17.65
CA LEU A 110 -6.73 30.95 17.40
C LEU A 110 -7.49 30.30 16.25
N GLN A 111 -8.76 30.67 16.01
CA GLN A 111 -9.52 30.22 14.83
C GLN A 111 -8.85 30.67 13.51
N GLY A 112 -8.33 31.90 13.43
CA GLY A 112 -7.58 32.34 12.24
C GLY A 112 -6.28 31.55 12.03
N LYS A 113 -5.64 31.06 13.11
CA LYS A 113 -4.51 30.14 13.01
C LYS A 113 -4.96 28.72 12.63
N GLN A 114 -6.12 28.27 13.09
CA GLN A 114 -6.71 26.96 12.77
C GLN A 114 -6.84 26.77 11.26
N GLU A 115 -7.33 27.78 10.54
CA GLU A 115 -7.47 27.72 9.09
C GLU A 115 -6.11 27.52 8.39
N ARG A 116 -5.08 28.23 8.82
CA ARG A 116 -3.71 28.07 8.28
C ARG A 116 -3.14 26.67 8.56
N MET A 117 -3.31 26.14 9.77
CA MET A 117 -2.86 24.78 10.05
C MET A 117 -3.68 23.71 9.35
N MET A 118 -4.96 23.97 9.06
CA MET A 118 -5.76 23.08 8.22
C MET A 118 -5.19 23.03 6.80
N GLN A 119 -4.75 24.17 6.25
CA GLN A 119 -4.05 24.19 4.95
C GLN A 119 -2.74 23.39 5.00
N ASP A 120 -1.91 23.58 6.04
CA ASP A 120 -0.69 22.79 6.22
C ASP A 120 -0.98 21.29 6.33
N GLN A 121 -2.05 20.92 7.06
CA GLN A 121 -2.47 19.53 7.21
C GLN A 121 -3.00 18.93 5.91
N LEU A 122 -3.73 19.72 5.11
CA LEU A 122 -4.15 19.31 3.77
C LEU A 122 -2.93 19.07 2.88
N ASP A 123 -1.97 19.99 2.86
CA ASP A 123 -0.75 19.81 2.07
C ASP A 123 0.04 18.56 2.51
N MET A 124 0.12 18.29 3.81
CA MET A 124 0.72 17.05 4.30
C MET A 124 -0.05 15.80 3.85
N SER A 125 -1.38 15.86 3.87
CA SER A 125 -2.22 14.79 3.37
C SER A 125 -1.99 14.55 1.87
N ARG A 126 -1.83 15.60 1.06
CA ARG A 126 -1.49 15.48 -0.38
C ARG A 126 -0.15 14.76 -0.59
N GLN A 127 0.85 15.07 0.23
CA GLN A 127 2.15 14.41 0.19
C GLN A 127 2.05 12.91 0.55
N GLN A 128 1.08 12.51 1.36
CA GLN A 128 0.83 11.10 1.69
C GLN A 128 -0.02 10.37 0.65
N PHE A 129 -0.94 11.05 -0.03
CA PHE A 129 -1.75 10.43 -1.09
C PHE A 129 -0.98 10.15 -2.37
N THR A 130 -0.01 11.01 -2.70
CA THR A 130 0.85 10.84 -3.88
C THR A 130 1.58 9.49 -3.91
N PRO A 131 2.31 9.07 -2.86
CA PRO A 131 3.00 7.79 -2.86
C PRO A 131 2.00 6.62 -2.87
N MET A 132 0.85 6.74 -2.21
CA MET A 132 -0.18 5.70 -2.23
C MET A 132 -0.69 5.44 -3.65
N ALA A 133 -0.99 6.49 -4.40
CA ALA A 133 -1.46 6.36 -5.78
C ALA A 133 -0.40 5.70 -6.67
N ILE A 134 0.86 6.14 -6.58
CA ILE A 134 1.97 5.57 -7.37
C ILE A 134 2.17 4.09 -7.05
N ILE A 135 2.20 3.75 -5.76
CA ILE A 135 2.36 2.35 -5.31
C ILE A 135 1.24 1.48 -5.85
N LEU A 136 0.02 1.99 -5.79
CA LEU A 136 -1.17 1.28 -6.26
C LEU A 136 -1.15 1.08 -7.77
N VAL A 137 -0.75 2.08 -8.58
CA VAL A 137 -0.54 1.91 -10.04
C VAL A 137 0.43 0.76 -10.33
N LEU A 138 1.53 0.68 -9.59
CA LEU A 138 2.56 -0.33 -9.79
C LEU A 138 2.15 -1.71 -9.26
N SER A 139 1.39 -1.75 -8.16
CA SER A 139 0.93 -2.98 -7.53
C SER A 139 -0.17 -3.67 -8.33
N VAL A 140 -1.12 -2.93 -8.90
CA VAL A 140 -2.33 -3.49 -9.54
C VAL A 140 -2.02 -4.51 -10.63
N PRO A 141 -1.13 -4.25 -11.61
CA PRO A 141 -0.78 -5.24 -12.62
C PRO A 141 -0.18 -6.52 -12.01
N ILE A 142 0.66 -6.37 -10.98
CA ILE A 142 1.28 -7.51 -10.27
C ILE A 142 0.20 -8.35 -9.60
N PHE A 143 -0.76 -7.72 -8.92
CA PHE A 143 -1.87 -8.42 -8.28
C PHE A 143 -2.81 -9.09 -9.28
N PHE A 144 -3.10 -8.45 -10.41
CA PHE A 144 -3.93 -9.06 -11.46
C PHE A 144 -3.27 -10.28 -12.07
N TRP A 145 -1.95 -10.25 -12.26
CA TRP A 145 -1.21 -11.43 -12.67
C TRP A 145 -1.21 -12.53 -11.60
N LEU A 146 -1.01 -12.17 -10.34
CA LEU A 146 -1.12 -13.13 -9.22
C LEU A 146 -2.50 -13.81 -9.24
N LEU A 147 -3.59 -13.05 -9.36
CA LEU A 147 -4.96 -13.58 -9.45
C LEU A 147 -5.17 -14.46 -10.69
N LEU A 148 -4.54 -14.15 -11.82
CA LEU A 148 -4.62 -14.94 -13.05
C LEU A 148 -3.88 -16.28 -12.93
N ARG A 149 -2.72 -16.30 -12.27
CA ARG A 149 -1.86 -17.48 -12.12
C ARG A 149 -2.06 -18.28 -10.84
N LEU A 150 -2.90 -17.79 -9.93
CA LEU A 150 -3.29 -18.52 -8.74
C LEU A 150 -3.89 -19.89 -9.13
N PRO A 151 -3.46 -20.98 -8.47
CA PRO A 151 -3.99 -22.30 -8.75
C PRO A 151 -5.50 -22.34 -8.45
N ALA A 152 -6.28 -23.09 -9.22
CA ALA A 152 -7.72 -23.19 -8.96
C ALA A 152 -7.98 -23.80 -7.58
N VAL A 153 -9.09 -23.43 -6.93
CA VAL A 153 -9.51 -24.02 -5.66
C VAL A 153 -9.74 -25.53 -5.87
N GLY A 154 -9.23 -26.35 -4.95
CA GLY A 154 -9.28 -27.81 -5.08
C GLY A 154 -8.20 -28.42 -5.98
N THR A 155 -7.22 -27.63 -6.44
CA THR A 155 -6.02 -28.20 -7.06
C THR A 155 -5.22 -29.03 -6.05
N PRO A 156 -4.62 -30.16 -6.46
CA PRO A 156 -3.79 -30.97 -5.57
C PRO A 156 -2.65 -30.15 -4.97
N THR A 157 -2.40 -30.34 -3.68
CA THR A 157 -1.29 -29.70 -2.97
C THR A 157 0.03 -30.29 -3.46
N THR A 158 0.75 -29.53 -4.28
CA THR A 158 2.09 -29.87 -4.78
C THR A 158 3.08 -28.79 -4.39
N ILE A 159 4.38 -29.03 -4.59
CA ILE A 159 5.41 -28.01 -4.37
C ILE A 159 5.15 -26.74 -5.22
N ALA A 160 4.55 -26.90 -6.41
CA ALA A 160 4.26 -25.78 -7.29
C ALA A 160 3.02 -24.97 -6.87
N SER A 161 2.00 -25.63 -6.32
CA SER A 161 0.66 -25.06 -6.03
C SER A 161 0.38 -24.80 -4.56
N GLY A 162 1.17 -25.37 -3.66
CA GLY A 162 0.94 -25.36 -2.22
C GLY A 162 2.09 -24.79 -1.41
N ILE A 163 1.82 -24.58 -0.12
CA ILE A 163 2.78 -24.14 0.88
C ILE A 163 2.55 -24.90 2.19
N VAL A 164 3.61 -25.16 2.93
CA VAL A 164 3.51 -25.72 4.28
C VAL A 164 3.49 -24.57 5.29
N MET A 165 2.37 -24.41 5.99
CA MET A 165 2.21 -23.38 7.01
C MET A 165 2.41 -23.94 8.42
N PRO A 166 2.93 -23.12 9.36
CA PRO A 166 2.99 -23.52 10.76
C PRO A 166 1.56 -23.76 11.28
N PHE A 167 1.40 -24.80 12.10
CA PHE A 167 0.14 -25.23 12.73
C PHE A 167 -0.95 -25.82 11.80
N ILE A 168 -0.93 -25.52 10.50
CA ILE A 168 -1.96 -25.96 9.53
C ILE A 168 -1.46 -27.13 8.68
N GLY A 169 -0.15 -27.19 8.40
CA GLY A 169 0.43 -28.19 7.51
C GLY A 169 0.41 -27.77 6.04
N ALA A 170 0.40 -28.74 5.13
CA ALA A 170 0.44 -28.50 3.69
C ALA A 170 -0.95 -28.08 3.16
N VAL A 171 -1.05 -26.86 2.62
CA VAL A 171 -2.27 -26.29 2.06
C VAL A 171 -2.03 -25.77 0.66
N THR A 172 -3.04 -25.85 -0.21
CA THR A 172 -3.00 -25.19 -1.52
C THR A 172 -3.09 -23.68 -1.33
N LEU A 173 -2.38 -22.92 -2.15
CA LEU A 173 -2.29 -21.46 -2.00
C LEU A 173 -3.65 -20.75 -2.13
N SER A 174 -4.60 -21.34 -2.84
CA SER A 174 -5.95 -20.79 -3.03
C SER A 174 -6.95 -21.24 -1.96
N ASP A 175 -6.61 -22.21 -1.12
CA ASP A 175 -7.50 -22.69 -0.08
C ASP A 175 -7.52 -21.73 1.12
N ILE A 176 -8.63 -21.73 1.85
CA ILE A 176 -8.78 -20.95 3.08
C ILE A 176 -7.87 -21.56 4.15
N ALA A 177 -6.81 -20.83 4.50
CA ALA A 177 -5.88 -21.25 5.53
C ALA A 177 -6.29 -20.76 6.91
N PHE A 178 -6.76 -19.51 7.03
CA PHE A 178 -7.12 -18.93 8.32
C PHE A 178 -8.43 -18.14 8.24
N TRP A 179 -9.46 -18.63 8.95
CA TRP A 179 -10.79 -18.03 9.05
C TRP A 179 -11.51 -17.88 7.70
N ILE A 180 -11.28 -16.77 7.00
CA ILE A 180 -11.84 -16.46 5.66
C ILE A 180 -10.71 -16.12 4.68
N VAL A 181 -9.46 -16.08 5.14
CA VAL A 181 -8.31 -15.62 4.36
C VAL A 181 -7.62 -16.80 3.67
N PRO A 182 -7.49 -16.76 2.33
CA PRO A 182 -6.72 -17.75 1.57
C PRO A 182 -5.23 -17.77 1.94
N ALA A 183 -4.61 -18.93 1.79
CA ALA A 183 -3.19 -19.16 2.08
C ALA A 183 -2.26 -18.15 1.39
N TRP A 184 -2.49 -17.85 0.11
CA TRP A 184 -1.66 -16.92 -0.67
C TRP A 184 -1.70 -15.50 -0.12
N ILE A 185 -2.84 -15.04 0.39
CA ILE A 185 -2.98 -13.70 0.98
C ILE A 185 -2.20 -13.64 2.28
N LEU A 186 -2.35 -14.64 3.15
CA LEU A 186 -1.59 -14.71 4.41
C LEU A 186 -0.09 -14.71 4.16
N TRP A 187 0.35 -15.52 3.19
CA TRP A 187 1.76 -15.61 2.82
C TRP A 187 2.27 -14.28 2.25
N TYR A 188 1.53 -13.66 1.33
CA TYR A 188 1.85 -12.34 0.80
C TYR A 188 1.94 -11.27 1.89
N MET A 189 0.97 -11.23 2.82
CA MET A 189 0.99 -10.27 3.94
C MET A 189 2.20 -10.49 4.85
N LEU A 190 2.50 -11.75 5.20
CA LEU A 190 3.66 -12.08 6.02
C LEU A 190 4.97 -11.61 5.36
N CYS A 191 5.19 -11.96 4.09
CA CYS A 191 6.35 -11.51 3.33
C CYS A 191 6.39 -9.99 3.19
N SER A 192 5.28 -9.35 2.83
CA SER A 192 5.20 -7.90 2.65
C SER A 192 5.51 -7.13 3.94
N LEU A 193 4.93 -7.55 5.07
CA LEU A 193 5.15 -6.90 6.36
C LEU A 193 6.61 -7.03 6.81
N THR A 194 7.14 -8.26 6.79
CA THR A 194 8.52 -8.53 7.21
C THR A 194 9.53 -7.74 6.37
N ILE A 195 9.38 -7.77 5.05
CA ILE A 195 10.25 -7.05 4.11
C ILE A 195 10.11 -5.54 4.29
N SER A 196 8.89 -5.03 4.42
CA SER A 196 8.66 -3.59 4.62
C SER A 196 9.37 -3.08 5.88
N GLN A 197 9.37 -3.86 6.97
CA GLN A 197 10.07 -3.49 8.20
C GLN A 197 11.58 -3.46 8.01
N VAL A 198 12.14 -4.48 7.34
CA VAL A 198 13.58 -4.54 7.03
C VAL A 198 13.99 -3.34 6.19
N ILE A 199 13.22 -3.01 5.16
CA ILE A 199 13.55 -1.94 4.22
C ILE A 199 13.44 -0.57 4.89
N ARG A 200 12.37 -0.31 5.65
CA ARG A 200 12.21 0.95 6.42
C ARG A 200 13.37 1.18 7.37
N LYS A 201 13.77 0.13 8.10
CA LYS A 201 14.92 0.20 9.01
C LYS A 201 16.24 0.44 8.26
N SER A 202 16.43 -0.21 7.11
CA SER A 202 17.65 -0.02 6.30
C SER A 202 17.76 1.37 5.67
N LEU A 203 16.63 1.98 5.29
CA LEU A 203 16.60 3.28 4.63
C LEU A 203 16.43 4.45 5.61
N ASN A 204 16.34 4.17 6.91
CA ASN A 204 16.01 5.10 7.99
C ASN A 204 14.75 5.95 7.70
N ILE A 205 13.76 5.33 7.08
CA ILE A 205 12.50 5.99 6.72
C ILE A 205 11.48 5.67 7.79
N GLY A 206 10.95 6.70 8.46
CA GLY A 206 9.87 6.52 9.43
C GLY A 206 10.29 5.73 10.67
N GLY A 207 11.57 5.74 11.02
CA GLY A 207 12.00 5.41 12.38
C GLY A 207 11.50 6.50 13.32
N LEU A 208 10.68 6.09 14.29
CA LEU A 208 10.78 6.68 15.63
C LEU A 208 12.20 6.49 16.15
#